data_AF-A0A815KY89-F1
#
_entry.id   AF-A0A815KY89-F1
#
_cell.length_a   1.000
_cell.length_b   1.000
_cell.length_c   1.000
_cell.angle_alpha   90.00
_cell.angle_beta   90.00
_cell.angle_gamma   90.00
#
_symmetry.space_group_name_H-M   'P 1'
#
loop_
_entity.id
_entity.type
_entity.pdbx_description
1 polymer ?
#
loop_
_entity_poly.entity_id
_entity_poly.type
_entity_poly.pdbx_seq_one_letter_code
_entity_poly.pdbx_strand_id
1 'polypeptide(L)'
;LQRVTTEGTETNRQTKQKFKMNEAARSDKNTALPNISPNARWTQNGIIVAGGHEKGNAVNQLHHPCGLYVDDDQSVLIADHYNHRIVEWKCGATSGQVMAGGNGPGNRNDQLYCPSDNVIKHHFRQKSGFL
;
A
#
# COMPACT_ATOMS: atom_id res chain seq x y z
N LEU A 1 32.19 39.24 -42.73
CA LEU A 1 32.12 37.78 -42.51
C LEU A 1 31.95 37.54 -41.02
N GLN A 2 30.78 37.04 -40.64
CA GLN A 2 30.23 37.05 -39.28
C GLN A 2 30.80 35.93 -38.39
N ARG A 3 30.71 36.18 -37.09
CA ARG A 3 31.32 35.48 -35.95
C ARG A 3 30.80 34.05 -35.80
N VAL A 4 31.71 33.15 -35.41
CA VAL A 4 31.46 31.75 -35.07
C VAL A 4 30.70 31.68 -33.73
N THR A 5 29.52 31.06 -33.72
CA THR A 5 28.71 30.80 -32.52
C THR A 5 28.99 29.41 -31.97
N THR A 6 29.49 29.35 -30.73
CA THR A 6 29.59 28.12 -29.92
C THR A 6 28.33 27.93 -29.10
N GLU A 7 27.34 27.22 -29.65
CA GLU A 7 26.10 26.86 -28.91
C GLU A 7 25.98 25.35 -28.60
N GLY A 8 26.98 24.54 -28.92
CA GLY A 8 26.90 23.08 -28.83
C GLY A 8 27.32 22.43 -27.50
N THR A 9 27.78 23.17 -26.48
CA THR A 9 28.43 22.57 -25.30
C THR A 9 27.68 22.74 -23.97
N GLU A 10 26.70 23.63 -23.89
CA GLU A 10 25.97 23.91 -22.64
C GLU A 10 24.83 22.94 -22.35
N THR A 11 24.12 22.48 -23.38
CA THR A 11 23.03 21.51 -23.24
C THR A 11 23.52 20.20 -22.62
N ASN A 12 24.70 19.72 -23.03
CA ASN A 12 25.28 18.45 -22.54
C ASN A 12 25.82 18.54 -21.09
N ARG A 13 26.28 19.72 -20.65
CA ARG A 13 26.67 19.94 -19.24
C ARG A 13 25.44 20.00 -18.34
N GLN A 14 24.38 20.68 -18.78
CA GLN A 14 23.12 20.73 -18.04
C GLN A 14 22.46 19.36 -17.94
N THR A 15 22.49 18.53 -18.99
CA THR A 15 21.92 17.16 -18.91
C THR A 15 22.72 16.26 -17.98
N LYS A 16 24.06 16.29 -18.03
CA LYS A 16 24.92 15.52 -17.11
C LYS A 16 24.81 16.00 -15.66
N GLN A 17 24.62 17.30 -15.44
CA GLN A 17 24.43 17.86 -14.10
C GLN A 17 23.04 17.51 -13.54
N LYS A 18 22.00 17.51 -14.38
CA LYS A 18 20.66 17.02 -14.04
C LYS A 18 20.65 15.51 -13.77
N PHE A 19 21.48 14.73 -14.48
CA PHE A 19 21.69 13.29 -14.28
C PHE A 19 22.56 12.93 -13.05
N LYS A 20 23.36 13.87 -12.53
CA LYS A 20 24.06 13.70 -11.25
C LYS A 20 23.18 14.11 -10.05
N MET A 21 22.28 15.06 -10.24
CA MET A 21 21.38 15.52 -9.17
C MET A 21 20.23 14.55 -8.86
N ASN A 22 19.76 13.78 -9.85
CA ASN A 22 18.75 12.72 -9.66
C ASN A 22 19.33 11.38 -9.15
N GLU A 23 20.64 11.13 -9.29
CA GLU A 23 21.33 10.04 -8.56
C GLU A 23 21.55 10.38 -7.08
N ALA A 24 21.96 11.62 -6.77
CA ALA A 24 22.10 12.08 -5.38
C ALA A 24 20.77 12.00 -4.59
N ALA A 25 19.64 12.32 -5.24
CA ALA A 25 18.31 12.18 -4.64
C ALA A 25 17.79 10.72 -4.54
N ARG A 26 18.50 9.75 -5.16
CA ARG A 26 18.17 8.31 -5.08
C ARG A 26 18.93 7.58 -3.98
N SER A 27 20.02 8.18 -3.47
CA SER A 27 20.80 7.64 -2.35
C SER A 27 20.04 7.67 -1.02
N ASP A 28 19.10 8.61 -0.84
CA ASP A 28 18.33 8.76 0.41
C ASP A 28 17.05 7.90 0.45
N LYS A 29 16.78 7.08 -0.57
CA LYS A 29 15.63 6.15 -0.56
C LYS A 29 15.98 4.74 -0.12
N ASN A 30 17.25 4.52 0.23
CA ASN A 30 17.72 3.33 0.94
C ASN A 30 18.28 3.76 2.31
N THR A 31 17.56 4.65 2.99
CA THR A 31 17.78 4.87 4.42
C THR A 31 17.66 3.51 5.08
N ALA A 32 18.80 3.00 5.53
CA ALA A 32 18.89 1.79 6.33
C ALA A 32 17.71 1.77 7.31
N LEU A 33 17.05 0.61 7.42
CA LEU A 33 16.02 0.41 8.44
C LEU A 33 16.47 1.12 9.70
N PRO A 34 15.66 2.03 10.30
CA PRO A 34 16.09 2.76 11.48
C PRO A 34 16.65 1.73 12.46
N ASN A 35 17.76 2.06 13.13
CA ASN A 35 18.37 1.18 14.12
C ASN A 35 17.43 1.08 15.34
N ILE A 36 16.32 0.35 15.16
CA ILE A 36 15.32 0.09 16.16
C ILE A 36 15.98 -0.96 17.05
N SER A 37 16.34 -0.55 18.26
CA SER A 37 16.78 -1.49 19.29
C SER A 37 15.79 -2.66 19.33
N PRO A 38 16.20 -3.94 19.39
CA PRO A 38 15.29 -5.10 19.38
C PRO A 38 14.21 -5.06 20.49
N ASN A 39 14.38 -4.16 21.45
CA ASN A 39 13.57 -3.86 22.62
C ASN A 39 13.03 -2.42 22.63
N ALA A 40 13.05 -1.69 21.50
CA ALA A 40 12.33 -0.43 21.37
C ALA A 40 10.85 -0.71 21.59
N ARG A 41 10.36 -0.33 22.77
CA ARG A 41 8.92 -0.29 23.03
C ARG A 41 8.29 0.61 21.98
N TRP A 42 7.19 0.17 21.37
CA TRP A 42 6.37 1.01 20.51
C TRP A 42 6.11 2.32 21.26
N THR A 43 6.73 3.41 20.81
CA THR A 43 6.68 4.72 21.48
C THR A 43 5.33 5.42 21.28
N GLN A 44 4.42 4.77 20.54
CA GLN A 44 3.09 5.27 20.20
C GLN A 44 2.01 4.33 20.71
N ASN A 45 0.89 4.91 21.15
CA ASN A 45 -0.33 4.17 21.42
C ASN A 45 -0.89 3.63 20.11
N GLY A 46 -1.20 2.33 20.07
CA GLY A 46 -1.88 1.72 18.93
C GLY A 46 -3.34 2.17 18.82
N ILE A 47 -3.84 2.25 17.59
CA ILE A 47 -5.27 2.45 17.31
C ILE A 47 -5.85 1.20 16.64
N ILE A 48 -7.15 0.97 16.80
CA ILE A 48 -7.85 -0.06 16.06
C ILE A 48 -8.08 0.45 14.64
N VAL A 49 -7.53 -0.26 13.66
CA VAL A 49 -7.68 0.06 12.22
C VAL A 49 -8.68 -0.84 11.51
N ALA A 50 -9.02 -1.99 12.11
CA ALA A 50 -10.05 -2.91 11.62
C ALA A 50 -10.60 -3.78 12.74
N GLY A 51 -11.90 -4.11 12.67
CA GLY A 51 -12.59 -4.94 13.66
C GLY A 51 -12.97 -4.16 14.93
N GLY A 52 -12.69 -4.74 16.11
CA GLY A 52 -12.93 -4.09 17.41
C GLY A 52 -14.33 -4.27 18.01
N HIS A 53 -15.22 -5.03 17.38
CA HIS A 53 -16.62 -5.20 17.81
C HIS A 53 -16.96 -6.66 18.09
N GLU A 54 -16.09 -7.37 18.80
CA GLU A 54 -16.15 -8.81 19.00
C GLU A 54 -16.02 -9.63 17.70
N LYS A 55 -15.99 -10.95 17.85
CA LYS A 55 -16.04 -11.89 16.72
C LYS A 55 -17.44 -11.86 16.11
N GLY A 56 -17.52 -11.81 14.79
CA GLY A 56 -18.79 -11.97 14.08
C GLY A 56 -18.67 -11.71 12.58
N ASN A 57 -19.79 -11.64 11.89
CA ASN A 57 -19.89 -11.52 10.43
C ASN A 57 -20.44 -10.16 9.96
N ALA A 58 -20.79 -9.26 10.87
CA ALA A 58 -21.15 -7.89 10.50
C ALA A 58 -19.97 -7.19 9.80
N VAL A 59 -20.25 -6.11 9.06
CA VAL A 59 -19.23 -5.38 8.28
C VAL A 59 -18.18 -4.68 9.17
N ASN A 60 -18.48 -4.46 10.46
CA ASN A 60 -17.57 -3.94 11.47
C ASN A 60 -16.92 -5.02 12.35
N GLN A 61 -17.14 -6.30 12.03
CA GLN A 61 -16.62 -7.47 12.76
C GLN A 61 -15.72 -8.33 11.88
N LEU A 62 -14.87 -9.13 12.51
CA LEU A 62 -14.00 -10.12 11.87
C LEU A 62 -14.14 -11.47 12.58
N HIS A 63 -13.81 -12.56 11.91
CA HIS A 63 -13.87 -13.91 12.45
C HIS A 63 -12.63 -14.71 12.03
N HIS A 64 -11.64 -14.75 12.94
CA HIS A 64 -10.36 -15.43 12.77
C HIS A 64 -9.58 -14.99 11.52
N PRO A 65 -9.30 -13.69 11.35
CA PRO A 65 -8.56 -13.22 10.18
C PRO A 65 -7.15 -13.82 10.13
N CYS A 66 -6.69 -14.23 8.94
CA CYS A 66 -5.43 -14.97 8.79
C CYS A 66 -4.32 -14.25 8.01
N GLY A 67 -4.68 -13.24 7.20
CA GLY A 67 -3.73 -12.49 6.39
C GLY A 67 -4.19 -11.05 6.23
N LEU A 68 -3.22 -10.15 6.13
CA LEU A 68 -3.46 -8.74 5.84
C LEU A 68 -2.45 -8.17 4.84
N TYR A 69 -2.92 -7.20 4.07
CA TYR A 69 -2.11 -6.38 3.19
C TYR A 69 -2.44 -4.91 3.44
N VAL A 70 -1.43 -4.05 3.43
CA VAL A 70 -1.60 -2.59 3.56
C VAL A 70 -1.18 -1.94 2.26
N ASP A 71 -2.04 -1.09 1.69
CA ASP A 71 -1.74 -0.35 0.47
C ASP A 71 -1.12 1.05 0.73
N ASP A 72 -0.73 1.74 -0.34
CA ASP A 72 -0.15 3.10 -0.28
C ASP A 72 -1.12 4.15 0.31
N ASP A 73 -2.43 3.91 0.21
CA ASP A 73 -3.48 4.77 0.74
C ASP A 73 -3.77 4.43 2.23
N GLN A 74 -2.98 3.56 2.86
CA GLN A 74 -3.12 3.05 4.23
C GLN A 74 -4.44 2.30 4.47
N SER A 75 -5.04 1.75 3.42
CA SER A 75 -6.13 0.79 3.53
C SER A 75 -5.60 -0.59 3.85
N VAL A 76 -6.31 -1.32 4.70
CA VAL A 76 -5.97 -2.68 5.12
C VAL A 76 -6.94 -3.64 4.47
N LEU A 77 -6.44 -4.55 3.63
CA LEU A 77 -7.22 -5.69 3.15
C LEU A 77 -6.96 -6.89 4.03
N ILE A 78 -8.03 -7.57 4.43
CA ILE A 78 -7.99 -8.64 5.43
C ILE A 78 -8.66 -9.89 4.88
N ALA A 79 -8.00 -11.04 5.05
CA ALA A 79 -8.56 -12.35 4.78
C ALA A 79 -9.36 -12.76 6.01
N ASP A 80 -10.68 -12.52 5.97
CA ASP A 80 -11.60 -12.80 7.06
C ASP A 80 -12.05 -14.27 6.98
N HIS A 81 -11.13 -15.15 7.40
CA HIS A 81 -11.10 -16.59 7.12
C HIS A 81 -12.45 -17.27 7.34
N TYR A 82 -13.00 -17.24 8.56
CA TYR A 82 -14.23 -17.97 8.89
C TYR A 82 -15.50 -17.25 8.44
N ASN A 83 -15.39 -16.02 7.94
CA ASN A 83 -16.48 -15.35 7.24
C ASN A 83 -16.40 -15.54 5.72
N HIS A 84 -15.37 -16.25 5.23
CA HIS A 84 -15.20 -16.58 3.81
C HIS A 84 -15.25 -15.35 2.89
N ARG A 85 -14.55 -14.28 3.29
CA ARG A 85 -14.56 -13.01 2.56
C ARG A 85 -13.22 -12.30 2.65
N ILE A 86 -12.97 -11.42 1.68
CA ILE A 86 -11.92 -10.40 1.74
C ILE A 86 -12.61 -9.07 2.04
N VAL A 87 -12.13 -8.37 3.06
CA VAL A 87 -12.66 -7.05 3.45
C VAL A 87 -11.56 -6.00 3.40
N GLU A 88 -11.90 -4.83 2.85
CA GLU A 88 -11.07 -3.63 2.88
C GLU A 88 -11.53 -2.71 4.00
N TRP A 89 -10.58 -2.23 4.80
CA TRP A 89 -10.77 -1.19 5.80
C TRP A 89 -9.90 0.01 5.45
N LYS A 90 -10.54 1.12 5.07
CA LYS A 90 -9.84 2.38 4.83
C LYS A 90 -9.34 2.98 6.15
N CYS A 91 -8.26 3.74 6.10
CA CYS A 91 -7.75 4.44 7.27
C CYS A 91 -8.86 5.30 7.92
N GLY A 92 -9.14 5.07 9.20
CA GLY A 92 -10.18 5.76 9.96
C GLY A 92 -11.61 5.25 9.76
N ALA A 93 -11.84 4.21 8.95
CA ALA A 93 -13.17 3.61 8.79
C ALA A 93 -13.63 2.86 10.05
N THR A 94 -14.94 2.89 10.31
CA THR A 94 -15.57 2.15 11.42
C THR A 94 -16.15 0.80 10.99
N SER A 95 -16.17 0.52 9.68
CA SER A 95 -16.63 -0.74 9.09
C SER A 95 -15.86 -1.03 7.80
N GLY A 96 -15.75 -2.30 7.46
CA GLY A 96 -15.12 -2.77 6.24
C GLY A 96 -16.08 -2.87 5.06
N GLN A 97 -15.53 -2.82 3.86
CA GLN A 97 -16.21 -3.11 2.61
C GLN A 97 -15.83 -4.52 2.14
N VAL A 98 -16.81 -5.35 1.80
CA VAL A 98 -16.55 -6.67 1.21
C VAL A 98 -16.07 -6.48 -0.22
N MET A 99 -14.85 -6.93 -0.51
CA MET A 99 -14.23 -6.83 -1.83
C MET A 99 -14.40 -8.13 -2.64
N ALA A 100 -14.52 -9.27 -1.94
CA ALA A 100 -14.77 -10.57 -2.54
C ALA A 100 -15.35 -11.55 -1.50
N GLY A 101 -16.13 -12.54 -1.94
CA GLY A 101 -16.73 -13.55 -1.07
C GLY A 101 -17.88 -13.01 -0.22
N GLY A 102 -18.11 -13.62 0.95
CA GLY A 102 -19.16 -13.24 1.90
C GLY A 102 -20.52 -13.90 1.67
N ASN A 103 -20.69 -14.66 0.58
CA ASN A 103 -21.90 -15.42 0.26
C ASN A 103 -21.81 -16.90 0.66
N GLY A 104 -21.11 -17.16 1.77
CA GLY A 104 -20.83 -18.49 2.27
C GLY A 104 -19.62 -19.18 1.59
N PRO A 105 -19.21 -20.34 2.13
CA PRO A 105 -18.10 -21.12 1.60
C PRO A 105 -18.47 -21.77 0.26
N GLY A 106 -17.60 -21.67 -0.74
CA GLY A 106 -17.80 -22.41 -1.98
C GLY A 106 -16.93 -21.95 -3.15
N ASN A 107 -17.30 -22.42 -4.35
CA ASN A 107 -16.59 -22.22 -5.60
C ASN A 107 -17.43 -21.47 -6.66
N ARG A 108 -18.55 -20.86 -6.27
CA ARG A 108 -19.27 -19.92 -7.13
C ARG A 108 -18.44 -18.65 -7.34
N ASN A 109 -18.73 -17.91 -8.40
CA ASN A 109 -17.99 -16.69 -8.76
C ASN A 109 -17.99 -15.60 -7.67
N ASP A 110 -18.93 -15.67 -6.74
CA ASP A 110 -19.13 -14.73 -5.62
C ASP A 110 -18.82 -15.35 -4.25
N GLN A 111 -18.23 -16.55 -4.22
CA GLN A 111 -17.87 -17.28 -3.00
C GLN A 111 -16.36 -17.45 -2.87
N LEU A 112 -15.91 -17.48 -1.63
CA LEU A 112 -14.56 -17.90 -1.26
C LEU A 112 -14.67 -19.06 -0.28
N TYR A 113 -13.60 -19.82 -0.09
CA TYR A 113 -13.53 -20.85 0.92
C TYR A 113 -12.30 -20.62 1.78
N CYS A 114 -12.53 -20.19 3.02
CA CYS A 114 -11.48 -20.02 4.03
C CYS A 114 -10.21 -19.30 3.51
N PRO A 115 -10.32 -18.06 3.01
CA PRO A 115 -9.14 -17.35 2.53
C PRO A 115 -8.13 -17.19 3.67
N SER A 116 -6.88 -17.58 3.42
CA SER A 116 -5.80 -17.54 4.42
C SER A 116 -4.90 -16.32 4.26
N ASP A 117 -4.77 -15.81 3.05
CA ASP A 117 -3.87 -14.70 2.71
C ASP A 117 -4.42 -13.86 1.56
N ASN A 118 -3.94 -12.62 1.44
CA ASN A 118 -4.23 -11.73 0.33
C ASN A 118 -2.95 -11.10 -0.19
N VAL A 119 -2.75 -11.16 -1.50
CA VAL A 119 -1.67 -10.43 -2.18
C VAL A 119 -2.29 -9.60 -3.29
N ILE A 120 -2.18 -8.28 -3.17
CA ILE A 120 -2.53 -7.37 -4.26
C ILE A 120 -1.28 -7.09 -5.06
N LYS A 121 -1.32 -7.28 -6.37
CA LYS A 121 -0.28 -6.77 -7.25
C LYS A 121 -0.37 -5.24 -7.22
N HIS A 122 0.68 -4.58 -6.72
CA HIS A 122 0.83 -3.13 -6.78
C HIS A 122 0.54 -2.64 -8.21
N HIS A 123 -0.60 -1.98 -8.41
CA HIS A 123 -0.87 -1.22 -9.63
C HIS A 123 -0.66 0.23 -9.25
N PHE A 124 0.46 0.82 -9.66
CA PHE A 124 0.66 2.26 -9.55
C PHE A 124 -0.56 2.95 -10.17
N ARG A 125 -1.40 3.57 -9.34
CA ARG A 125 -2.41 4.50 -9.83
C ARG A 125 -1.63 5.63 -10.49
N GLN A 126 -1.52 5.60 -11.81
CA GLN A 126 -1.18 6.81 -12.55
C GLN A 126 -2.30 7.79 -12.23
N LYS A 127 -2.02 8.78 -11.38
CA LYS A 127 -2.90 9.92 -11.19
C LYS A 127 -3.15 10.46 -12.60
N SER A 128 -4.36 10.26 -13.12
CA SER A 128 -4.78 10.88 -14.38
C SER A 128 -4.99 12.37 -14.10
N GLY A 129 -3.89 13.10 -14.04
CA GLY A 129 -3.86 14.54 -14.20
C GLY A 129 -3.54 14.83 -15.65
N PHE A 130 -4.57 15.04 -16.45
CA PHE A 130 -4.43 15.85 -17.65
C PHE A 130 -5.41 17.02 -17.51
N LEU A 131 -4.82 18.22 -17.49
CA LEU A 131 -5.48 19.50 -17.74
C LEU A 131 -5.89 19.58 -19.22
#